data_AF-A0A7S0T8T8-F1
#
_entry.id   AF-A0A7S0T8T8-F1
#
_cell.length_a   1.000
_cell.length_b   1.000
_cell.length_c   1.000
_cell.angle_alpha   90.00
_cell.angle_beta   90.00
_cell.angle_gamma   90.00
#
_symmetry.space_group_name_H-M   'P 1'
#
loop_
_entity.id
_entity.type
_entity.pdbx_description
1 polymer ?
#
loop_
_entity_poly.entity_id
_entity_poly.type
_entity_poly.pdbx_seq_one_letter_code
_entity_poly.pdbx_strand_id
1 'polypeptide(L)'
;MNTFRSFLCLSLVVGTAFGFQNSQSFSSSSRIPTELQMERRDFVATSAAFALLTGVSPSASAAGIATASDGNLPDLPNEAVRAYLQYRVQLQISADSYVFSLQDKVGDIDEWGEIGQLFQVNNNRGQGQPSKIERDFVNPMRVLLLSFPPDVSEDMRDAQFKFERAANKISKATAGYRRDLPVDIPASSINDAKAGWDEGRIALNEFFVLLNKAVGLDELTPIPPAGPNQQKEYGRSARRYNELQKKVKLCQNRGGPALSQAWGQLMVSGYLQDSCGIPDMEEYFRQKKS
;
A
#
# COMPACT_ATOMS: atom_id res chain seq x y z
N MET A 1 18.91 -47.09 61.39
CA MET A 1 19.27 -45.77 60.81
C MET A 1 18.08 -44.84 60.99
N ASN A 2 18.38 -43.57 61.32
CA ASN A 2 17.52 -42.42 61.71
C ASN A 2 16.06 -42.45 61.21
N THR A 3 14.97 -42.34 61.99
CA THR A 3 14.51 -41.39 63.05
C THR A 3 13.96 -40.03 62.59
N PHE A 4 12.71 -39.73 62.99
CA PHE A 4 12.15 -38.39 63.32
C PHE A 4 11.92 -37.40 62.14
N ARG A 5 10.99 -36.41 62.17
CA ARG A 5 9.77 -36.12 62.97
C ARG A 5 8.97 -34.96 62.29
N SER A 6 7.66 -34.87 62.57
CA SER A 6 6.85 -33.64 62.83
C SER A 6 6.79 -32.40 61.90
N PHE A 7 5.54 -31.93 61.67
CA PHE A 7 4.99 -30.53 61.67
C PHE A 7 5.76 -29.40 60.92
N LEU A 8 5.11 -28.52 60.14
CA LEU A 8 4.23 -27.43 60.61
C LEU A 8 3.46 -26.72 59.47
N CYS A 9 2.38 -25.99 59.80
CA CYS A 9 1.72 -25.00 58.91
C CYS A 9 2.40 -23.62 58.98
N LEU A 10 2.35 -22.80 57.91
CA LEU A 10 2.17 -21.34 58.07
C LEU A 10 1.62 -20.59 56.83
N SER A 11 0.42 -20.05 57.02
CA SER A 11 -0.21 -18.78 56.59
C SER A 11 0.37 -17.79 55.55
N LEU A 12 -0.61 -17.28 54.76
CA LEU A 12 -0.91 -15.88 54.36
C LEU A 12 0.02 -15.01 53.49
N VAL A 13 -0.61 -14.52 52.39
CA VAL A 13 -0.77 -13.11 51.95
C VAL A 13 0.46 -12.20 51.91
N VAL A 14 0.81 -11.79 50.69
CA VAL A 14 1.26 -10.43 50.38
C VAL A 14 0.41 -9.90 49.22
N GLY A 15 -0.24 -8.76 49.41
CA GLY A 15 -0.86 -8.00 48.33
C GLY A 15 -0.15 -6.65 48.20
N THR A 16 -0.04 -6.15 46.96
CA THR A 16 0.30 -4.75 46.69
C THR A 16 -0.63 -4.22 45.61
N ALA A 17 -1.59 -3.40 46.03
CA ALA A 17 -2.34 -2.55 45.12
C ALA A 17 -1.46 -1.36 44.71
N PHE A 18 -1.37 -1.08 43.42
CA PHE A 18 -0.89 0.23 42.94
C PHE A 18 -2.10 1.11 42.64
N GLY A 19 -2.42 1.99 43.59
CA GLY A 19 -3.40 3.05 43.38
C GLY A 19 -2.81 4.18 42.54
N PHE A 20 -3.55 4.62 41.52
CA PHE A 20 -3.25 5.86 40.83
C PHE A 20 -3.65 7.04 41.74
N GLN A 21 -2.67 7.66 42.39
CA GLN A 21 -2.90 8.80 43.25
C GLN A 21 -2.78 10.09 42.44
N ASN A 22 -3.91 10.77 42.24
CA ASN A 22 -3.99 12.04 41.54
C ASN A 22 -3.71 13.22 42.50
N SER A 23 -3.36 14.37 41.90
CA SER A 23 -3.57 15.75 42.37
C SER A 23 -2.36 16.59 42.87
N GLN A 24 -2.48 17.89 42.52
CA GLN A 24 -1.82 19.10 43.01
C GLN A 24 -0.38 19.36 42.48
N SER A 25 -0.11 20.32 41.57
CA SER A 25 -0.49 21.75 41.41
C SER A 25 0.35 22.73 42.23
N PHE A 26 1.08 23.61 41.56
CA PHE A 26 1.70 24.82 42.13
C PHE A 26 1.56 26.00 41.16
N SER A 27 0.98 27.10 41.64
CA SER A 27 1.09 28.46 41.06
C SER A 27 2.42 29.10 41.57
N SER A 28 2.99 30.22 41.11
CA SER A 28 2.66 31.34 40.19
C SER A 28 4.01 32.02 39.77
N SER A 29 4.17 33.18 39.09
CA SER A 29 3.26 34.23 38.60
C SER A 29 3.91 35.11 37.51
N SER A 30 3.07 35.91 36.82
CA SER A 30 3.33 37.24 36.22
C SER A 30 4.63 37.57 35.45
N ARG A 31 4.50 37.93 34.16
CA ARG A 31 4.83 39.27 33.60
C ARG A 31 4.30 39.44 32.16
N ILE A 32 3.74 40.63 31.91
CA ILE A 32 3.33 41.23 30.62
C ILE A 32 4.22 42.50 30.51
N PRO A 33 4.80 42.90 29.35
CA PRO A 33 3.99 43.64 28.37
C PRO A 33 4.38 43.67 26.86
N THR A 34 3.37 44.11 26.10
CA THR A 34 3.38 44.92 24.86
C THR A 34 3.81 44.35 23.49
N GLU A 35 2.89 44.58 22.55
CA GLU A 35 3.05 44.91 21.12
C GLU A 35 3.81 43.96 20.17
N LEU A 36 3.05 43.34 19.26
CA LEU A 36 2.90 43.90 17.90
C LEU A 36 1.72 43.22 17.18
N GLN A 37 0.60 43.93 17.03
CA GLN A 37 -0.37 43.62 15.98
C GLN A 37 0.08 44.30 14.68
N MET A 38 0.12 43.54 13.58
CA MET A 38 0.07 44.15 12.25
C MET A 38 -0.49 43.16 11.22
N GLU A 39 -1.78 43.32 10.88
CA GLU A 39 -2.25 42.90 9.55
C GLU A 39 -1.55 43.74 8.48
N ARG A 40 -0.94 43.09 7.48
CA ARG A 40 -0.72 43.69 6.15
C ARG A 40 -0.77 42.65 5.03
N ARG A 41 -1.91 42.66 4.35
CA ARG A 41 -2.07 42.86 2.89
C ARG A 41 -1.40 41.90 1.88
N ASP A 42 -2.28 41.46 0.98
CA ASP A 42 -2.15 41.49 -0.48
C ASP A 42 -0.95 40.80 -1.15
N PHE A 43 -1.20 39.62 -1.73
CA PHE A 43 -0.61 39.32 -3.03
C PHE A 43 -1.55 38.51 -3.96
N VAL A 44 -1.78 39.07 -5.15
CA VAL A 44 -2.47 38.54 -6.34
C VAL A 44 -3.97 38.28 -6.28
N ALA A 45 -4.73 39.31 -6.66
CA ALA A 45 -5.98 39.15 -7.40
C ALA A 45 -5.84 39.83 -8.77
N THR A 46 -5.75 39.04 -9.85
CA THR A 46 -6.03 39.37 -11.29
C THR A 46 -5.60 38.16 -12.14
N SER A 47 -6.20 37.79 -13.27
CA SER A 47 -7.57 37.96 -13.81
C SER A 47 -7.62 37.31 -15.20
N ALA A 48 -8.64 36.48 -15.49
CA ALA A 48 -9.08 36.22 -16.86
C ALA A 48 -10.49 35.60 -16.87
N ALA A 49 -11.47 36.34 -17.38
CA ALA A 49 -12.74 35.80 -17.86
C ALA A 49 -12.63 35.52 -19.37
N PHE A 50 -13.77 35.15 -20.01
CA PHE A 50 -13.94 34.62 -21.38
C PHE A 50 -13.75 33.09 -21.51
N ALA A 51 -14.61 32.33 -22.20
CA ALA A 51 -15.82 32.71 -22.94
C ALA A 51 -16.92 31.64 -22.86
N LEU A 52 -18.18 32.10 -22.85
CA LEU A 52 -19.32 31.33 -23.35
C LEU A 52 -19.33 31.45 -24.88
N LEU A 53 -19.54 30.35 -25.62
CA LEU A 53 -20.55 30.22 -26.70
C LEU A 53 -20.42 28.91 -27.50
N THR A 54 -21.60 28.35 -27.82
CA THR A 54 -21.94 27.48 -28.97
C THR A 54 -21.18 26.15 -29.17
N GLY A 55 -21.95 25.05 -29.18
CA GLY A 55 -21.43 23.72 -29.47
C GLY A 55 -21.39 23.36 -30.96
N VAL A 56 -20.69 22.26 -31.23
CA VAL A 56 -20.86 21.43 -32.43
C VAL A 56 -20.88 19.98 -31.95
N SER A 57 -21.93 19.23 -32.28
CA SER A 57 -22.00 17.79 -31.98
C SER A 57 -21.29 16.99 -33.07
N PRO A 58 -20.42 16.03 -32.72
CA PRO A 58 -20.11 14.90 -33.59
C PRO A 58 -20.82 13.65 -33.08
N SER A 59 -21.89 13.24 -33.77
CA SER A 59 -22.40 11.87 -33.66
C SER A 59 -21.59 10.96 -34.59
N ALA A 60 -20.62 10.23 -34.05
CA ALA A 60 -20.02 9.07 -34.70
C ALA A 60 -19.42 8.13 -33.65
N SER A 61 -19.93 6.91 -33.57
CA SER A 61 -19.54 5.94 -32.54
C SER A 61 -18.12 5.43 -32.73
N ALA A 62 -17.25 5.73 -31.76
CA ALA A 62 -16.16 4.85 -31.39
C ALA A 62 -16.36 4.51 -29.91
N ALA A 63 -16.34 3.22 -29.55
CA ALA A 63 -16.39 2.79 -28.17
C ALA A 63 -15.02 3.07 -27.50
N GLY A 64 -14.78 4.35 -27.20
CA GLY A 64 -13.70 4.77 -26.33
C GLY A 64 -13.97 4.23 -24.93
N ILE A 65 -13.03 3.45 -24.41
CA ILE A 65 -13.02 3.07 -23.00
C ILE A 65 -13.01 4.38 -22.21
N ALA A 66 -14.09 4.67 -21.48
CA ALA A 66 -14.15 5.83 -20.62
C ALA A 66 -12.98 5.75 -19.63
N THR A 67 -12.29 6.85 -19.41
CA THR A 67 -11.22 6.95 -18.42
C THR A 67 -11.64 7.91 -17.33
N ALA A 68 -11.05 7.81 -16.14
CA ALA A 68 -11.39 8.72 -15.04
C ALA A 68 -11.07 10.21 -15.35
N SER A 69 -10.32 10.48 -16.43
CA SER A 69 -10.09 11.82 -17.00
C SER A 69 -11.30 12.42 -17.72
N ASP A 70 -12.23 11.57 -18.18
CA ASP A 70 -13.37 11.97 -19.02
C ASP A 70 -14.60 12.37 -18.17
N GLY A 71 -14.45 12.46 -16.85
CA GLY A 71 -15.48 12.89 -15.90
C GLY A 71 -16.64 11.89 -15.70
N ASN A 72 -16.61 10.75 -16.39
CA ASN A 72 -17.71 9.80 -16.48
C ASN A 72 -17.60 8.65 -15.47
N LEU A 73 -17.26 8.98 -14.22
CA LEU A 73 -17.40 8.08 -13.08
C LEU A 73 -18.89 8.04 -12.65
N PRO A 74 -19.38 6.94 -12.04
CA PRO A 74 -20.71 6.87 -11.45
C PRO A 74 -20.92 7.94 -10.36
N ASP A 75 -22.15 8.03 -9.84
CA ASP A 75 -22.53 8.94 -8.74
C ASP A 75 -21.92 8.46 -7.39
N LEU A 76 -20.59 8.47 -7.34
CA LEU A 76 -19.74 8.13 -6.22
C LEU A 76 -19.44 9.38 -5.39
N PRO A 77 -19.23 9.25 -4.07
CA PRO A 77 -18.72 10.34 -3.26
C PRO A 77 -17.42 10.93 -3.85
N ASN A 78 -17.29 12.25 -3.84
CA ASN A 78 -16.07 12.95 -4.30
C ASN A 78 -14.78 12.42 -3.63
N GLU A 79 -14.89 11.87 -2.42
CA GLU A 79 -13.80 11.22 -1.71
C GLU A 79 -13.40 9.88 -2.36
N ALA A 80 -14.37 9.01 -2.70
CA ALA A 80 -14.14 7.77 -3.43
C ALA A 80 -13.45 8.03 -4.77
N VAL A 81 -13.91 9.04 -5.51
CA VAL A 81 -13.32 9.48 -6.79
C VAL A 81 -11.86 9.91 -6.61
N ARG A 82 -11.57 10.75 -5.61
CA ARG A 82 -10.21 11.21 -5.29
C ARG A 82 -9.31 10.05 -4.86
N ALA A 83 -9.78 9.19 -3.95
CA ALA A 83 -9.03 8.04 -3.47
C ALA A 83 -8.72 7.06 -4.61
N TYR A 84 -9.70 6.77 -5.48
CA TYR A 84 -9.50 5.94 -6.66
C TYR A 84 -8.40 6.51 -7.57
N LEU A 85 -8.51 7.78 -7.97
CA LEU A 85 -7.51 8.45 -8.81
C LEU A 85 -6.10 8.43 -8.18
N GLN A 86 -6.01 8.62 -6.86
CA GLN A 86 -4.74 8.61 -6.13
C GLN A 86 -4.11 7.21 -6.03
N TYR A 87 -4.90 6.16 -5.81
CA TYR A 87 -4.38 4.83 -5.49
C TYR A 87 -4.41 3.82 -6.66
N ARG A 88 -5.21 4.02 -7.72
CA ARG A 88 -5.32 3.09 -8.86
C ARG A 88 -3.95 2.74 -9.49
N VAL A 89 -3.09 3.74 -9.68
CA VAL A 89 -1.77 3.53 -10.29
C VAL A 89 -0.83 2.80 -9.35
N GLN A 90 -0.87 3.11 -8.04
CA GLN A 90 -0.08 2.41 -7.03
C GLN A 90 -0.49 0.93 -6.91
N LEU A 91 -1.79 0.65 -6.92
CA LEU A 91 -2.31 -0.73 -6.93
C LEU A 91 -1.84 -1.50 -8.17
N GLN A 92 -1.87 -0.88 -9.35
CA GLN A 92 -1.41 -1.54 -10.57
C GLN A 92 0.12 -1.79 -10.59
N ILE A 93 0.93 -0.85 -10.09
CA ILE A 93 2.38 -1.05 -9.89
C ILE A 93 2.64 -2.20 -8.91
N SER A 94 1.78 -2.34 -7.90
CA SER A 94 1.88 -3.40 -6.90
C SER A 94 1.49 -4.76 -7.49
N ALA A 95 0.45 -4.82 -8.34
CA ALA A 95 0.15 -6.00 -9.16
C ALA A 95 1.30 -6.36 -10.12
N ASP A 96 1.92 -5.37 -10.78
CA ASP A 96 3.10 -5.57 -11.62
C ASP A 96 4.28 -6.13 -10.81
N SER A 97 4.48 -5.68 -9.56
CA SER A 97 5.44 -6.26 -8.61
C SER A 97 5.08 -7.67 -8.16
N TYR A 98 3.80 -8.02 -8.10
CA TYR A 98 3.31 -9.33 -7.70
C TYR A 98 3.63 -10.41 -8.75
N VAL A 99 3.54 -10.04 -10.04
CA VAL A 99 3.91 -10.88 -11.18
C VAL A 99 5.42 -10.85 -11.43
N PHE A 100 5.99 -9.68 -11.75
CA PHE A 100 7.34 -9.58 -12.31
C PHE A 100 8.46 -9.62 -11.27
N SER A 101 8.15 -9.75 -9.98
CA SER A 101 9.17 -9.81 -8.92
C SER A 101 8.88 -10.82 -7.82
N LEU A 102 7.64 -10.95 -7.35
CA LEU A 102 7.32 -11.89 -6.26
C LEU A 102 7.16 -13.34 -6.74
N GLN A 103 6.51 -13.55 -7.88
CA GLN A 103 6.16 -14.89 -8.40
C GLN A 103 7.39 -15.81 -8.53
N ASP A 104 8.45 -15.35 -9.20
CA ASP A 104 9.65 -16.15 -9.42
C ASP A 104 10.40 -16.40 -8.11
N LYS A 105 10.58 -15.35 -7.28
CA LYS A 105 11.22 -15.45 -5.96
C LYS A 105 10.51 -16.45 -5.04
N VAL A 106 9.18 -16.51 -5.05
CA VAL A 106 8.41 -17.48 -4.24
C VAL A 106 8.78 -18.93 -4.57
N GLY A 107 9.20 -19.20 -5.81
CA GLY A 107 9.70 -20.51 -6.23
C GLY A 107 11.16 -20.80 -5.91
N ASP A 108 11.95 -19.80 -5.51
CA ASP A 108 13.39 -19.89 -5.29
C ASP A 108 13.74 -19.68 -3.81
N ILE A 109 14.32 -20.71 -3.20
CA ILE A 109 14.69 -20.74 -1.79
C ILE A 109 15.73 -19.67 -1.43
N ASP A 110 16.69 -19.41 -2.32
CA ASP A 110 17.81 -18.49 -2.05
C ASP A 110 17.31 -17.03 -1.93
N GLU A 111 16.13 -16.76 -2.51
CA GLU A 111 15.43 -15.48 -2.52
C GLU A 111 14.48 -15.29 -1.32
N TRP A 112 14.20 -16.33 -0.51
CA TRP A 112 13.25 -16.25 0.60
C TRP A 112 13.69 -15.27 1.70
N GLY A 113 15.01 -15.03 1.85
CA GLY A 113 15.54 -13.99 2.72
C GLY A 113 15.17 -12.57 2.30
N GLU A 114 14.96 -12.32 0.99
CA GLU A 114 14.40 -11.05 0.49
C GLU A 114 12.88 -11.02 0.66
N ILE A 115 12.19 -12.14 0.39
CA ILE A 115 10.72 -12.24 0.56
C ILE A 115 10.32 -11.95 2.01
N GLY A 116 11.03 -12.50 2.99
CA GLY A 116 10.78 -12.23 4.41
C GLY A 116 10.82 -10.75 4.77
N GLN A 117 11.66 -9.95 4.10
CA GLN A 117 11.73 -8.48 4.32
C GLN A 117 10.50 -7.75 3.79
N LEU A 118 9.77 -8.31 2.82
CA LEU A 118 8.54 -7.72 2.27
C LEU A 118 7.41 -7.67 3.32
N PHE A 119 7.43 -8.60 4.28
CA PHE A 119 6.42 -8.76 5.34
C PHE A 119 6.85 -8.17 6.69
N GLN A 120 8.13 -7.81 6.86
CA GLN A 120 8.64 -7.28 8.12
C GLN A 120 8.31 -5.79 8.29
N VAL A 121 7.79 -5.43 9.47
CA VAL A 121 7.67 -4.03 9.93
C VAL A 121 9.05 -3.55 10.35
N ASN A 122 9.53 -2.47 9.73
CA ASN A 122 10.86 -1.93 10.04
C ASN A 122 10.78 -0.92 11.19
N ASN A 123 11.27 -1.30 12.37
CA ASN A 123 11.17 -0.49 13.59
C ASN A 123 12.43 0.36 13.88
N ASN A 124 13.11 0.84 12.84
CA ASN A 124 14.24 1.77 12.98
C ASN A 124 13.78 3.08 13.64
N ARG A 125 14.18 3.28 14.91
CA ARG A 125 13.96 4.48 15.75
C ARG A 125 12.55 4.64 16.36
N GLY A 126 11.82 3.55 16.59
CA GLY A 126 10.63 3.53 17.45
C GLY A 126 9.33 4.03 16.80
N GLN A 127 9.36 4.45 15.55
CA GLN A 127 8.19 4.54 14.69
C GLN A 127 8.24 3.37 13.71
N GLY A 128 7.41 2.34 13.96
CA GLY A 128 7.33 1.17 13.09
C GLY A 128 6.84 1.55 11.70
N GLN A 129 7.71 1.42 10.70
CA GLN A 129 7.33 1.59 9.30
C GLN A 129 6.57 0.34 8.83
N PRO A 130 5.39 0.48 8.19
CA PRO A 130 4.61 -0.67 7.71
C PRO A 130 5.44 -1.52 6.75
N SER A 131 5.12 -2.82 6.71
CA SER A 131 5.78 -3.76 5.79
C SER A 131 5.54 -3.34 4.33
N LYS A 132 6.37 -3.81 3.38
CA LYS A 132 6.16 -3.50 1.95
C LYS A 132 4.78 -3.97 1.48
N ILE A 133 4.34 -5.15 1.90
CA ILE A 133 3.03 -5.68 1.54
C ILE A 133 1.90 -4.82 2.14
N GLU A 134 2.04 -4.41 3.40
CA GLU A 134 1.06 -3.53 4.03
C GLU A 134 1.00 -2.16 3.36
N ARG A 135 2.14 -1.55 3.07
CA ARG A 135 2.24 -0.23 2.44
C ARG A 135 1.75 -0.22 0.99
N ASP A 136 2.11 -1.22 0.19
CA ASP A 136 1.90 -1.21 -1.27
C ASP A 136 0.52 -1.74 -1.68
N PHE A 137 -0.03 -2.70 -0.93
CA PHE A 137 -1.33 -3.32 -1.25
C PHE A 137 -2.39 -2.96 -0.21
N VAL A 138 -2.14 -3.32 1.05
CA VAL A 138 -3.18 -3.36 2.07
C VAL A 138 -3.64 -1.97 2.48
N ASN A 139 -2.74 -1.00 2.64
CA ASN A 139 -3.09 0.36 3.01
C ASN A 139 -3.85 1.09 1.87
N PRO A 140 -3.43 1.01 0.60
CA PRO A 140 -4.25 1.45 -0.53
C PRO A 140 -5.65 0.82 -0.56
N MET A 141 -5.76 -0.51 -0.35
CA MET A 141 -7.05 -1.18 -0.22
C MET A 141 -7.87 -0.59 0.93
N ARG A 142 -7.31 -0.50 2.15
CA ARG A 142 -7.98 0.06 3.35
C ARG A 142 -8.46 1.51 3.15
N VAL A 143 -7.68 2.36 2.47
CA VAL A 143 -8.12 3.74 2.19
C VAL A 143 -9.29 3.75 1.21
N LEU A 144 -9.23 2.97 0.13
CA LEU A 144 -10.35 2.83 -0.81
C LEU A 144 -11.60 2.28 -0.11
N LEU A 145 -11.45 1.28 0.76
CA LEU A 145 -12.54 0.72 1.57
C LEU A 145 -13.21 1.72 2.52
N LEU A 146 -12.48 2.77 2.95
CA LEU A 146 -13.03 3.82 3.82
C LEU A 146 -13.71 4.93 3.03
N SER A 147 -13.26 5.20 1.80
CA SER A 147 -13.82 6.27 0.96
C SER A 147 -15.02 5.83 0.10
N PHE A 148 -15.22 4.52 -0.11
CA PHE A 148 -16.37 3.98 -0.86
C PHE A 148 -17.60 3.70 0.03
N PRO A 149 -18.82 3.76 -0.52
CA PRO A 149 -20.05 3.38 0.19
C PRO A 149 -20.02 1.97 0.82
N PRO A 150 -20.76 1.71 1.93
CA PRO A 150 -20.77 0.42 2.63
C PRO A 150 -21.15 -0.78 1.76
N ASP A 151 -22.16 -0.62 0.91
CA ASP A 151 -22.71 -1.64 0.00
C ASP A 151 -21.68 -2.16 -1.02
N VAL A 152 -20.66 -1.35 -1.35
CA VAL A 152 -19.55 -1.76 -2.21
C VAL A 152 -18.33 -2.18 -1.39
N SER A 153 -18.06 -1.47 -0.29
CA SER A 153 -16.86 -1.69 0.52
C SER A 153 -16.91 -2.97 1.37
N GLU A 154 -18.08 -3.55 1.64
CA GLU A 154 -18.19 -4.86 2.30
C GLU A 154 -17.60 -5.99 1.43
N ASP A 155 -18.03 -6.13 0.17
CA ASP A 155 -17.46 -7.12 -0.76
C ASP A 155 -15.95 -6.93 -0.97
N MET A 156 -15.52 -5.67 -1.15
CA MET A 156 -14.10 -5.35 -1.33
C MET A 156 -13.26 -5.66 -0.07
N ARG A 157 -13.85 -5.58 1.13
CA ARG A 157 -13.17 -5.89 2.40
C ARG A 157 -12.90 -7.38 2.55
N ASP A 158 -13.84 -8.22 2.11
CA ASP A 158 -13.63 -9.67 2.08
C ASP A 158 -12.50 -10.06 1.11
N ALA A 159 -12.42 -9.41 -0.07
CA ALA A 159 -11.29 -9.58 -0.97
C ALA A 159 -9.94 -9.13 -0.34
N GLN A 160 -9.92 -8.01 0.37
CA GLN A 160 -8.74 -7.55 1.13
C GLN A 160 -8.34 -8.53 2.25
N PHE A 161 -9.29 -9.10 2.99
CA PHE A 161 -8.98 -10.11 4.01
C PHE A 161 -8.50 -11.44 3.42
N LYS A 162 -9.02 -11.87 2.27
CA LYS A 162 -8.50 -13.03 1.51
C LYS A 162 -7.04 -12.78 1.10
N PHE A 163 -6.74 -11.58 0.59
CA PHE A 163 -5.38 -11.18 0.22
C PHE A 163 -4.44 -11.16 1.44
N GLU A 164 -4.84 -10.56 2.56
CA GLU A 164 -4.05 -10.58 3.80
C GLU A 164 -3.79 -12.01 4.30
N ARG A 165 -4.76 -12.92 4.20
CA ARG A 165 -4.59 -14.33 4.60
C ARG A 165 -3.55 -15.04 3.72
N ALA A 166 -3.63 -14.83 2.40
CA ALA A 166 -2.69 -15.40 1.44
C ALA A 166 -1.27 -14.82 1.60
N ALA A 167 -1.16 -13.50 1.81
CA ALA A 167 0.07 -12.82 2.18
C ALA A 167 0.71 -13.41 3.46
N ASN A 168 -0.09 -13.63 4.50
CA ASN A 168 0.36 -14.29 5.73
C ASN A 168 0.78 -15.75 5.51
N LYS A 169 0.20 -16.47 4.54
CA LYS A 169 0.62 -17.83 4.17
C LYS A 169 2.03 -17.83 3.56
N ILE A 170 2.31 -16.91 2.62
CA ILE A 170 3.67 -16.70 2.09
C ILE A 170 4.63 -16.33 3.23
N SER A 171 4.28 -15.33 4.04
CA SER A 171 5.12 -14.86 5.15
C SER A 171 5.51 -15.97 6.14
N LYS A 172 4.60 -16.92 6.41
CA LYS A 172 4.86 -18.08 7.27
C LYS A 172 5.72 -19.13 6.57
N ALA A 173 5.45 -19.41 5.29
CA ALA A 173 6.23 -20.37 4.51
C ALA A 173 7.69 -19.91 4.32
N THR A 174 7.94 -18.59 4.26
CA THR A 174 9.28 -18.00 4.17
C THR A 174 9.84 -17.50 5.52
N ALA A 175 9.21 -17.84 6.65
CA ALA A 175 9.66 -17.35 7.96
C ALA A 175 10.96 -18.03 8.42
N GLY A 176 11.90 -17.24 8.95
CA GLY A 176 13.15 -17.74 9.53
C GLY A 176 14.27 -18.06 8.52
N TYR A 177 13.95 -18.20 7.24
CA TYR A 177 14.94 -18.45 6.20
C TYR A 177 15.79 -17.20 5.92
N ARG A 178 17.10 -17.42 5.79
CA ARG A 178 18.11 -16.41 5.45
C ARG A 178 19.13 -17.04 4.54
N ARG A 179 19.55 -16.30 3.51
CA ARG A 179 20.52 -16.73 2.49
C ARG A 179 21.83 -17.30 3.07
N ASP A 180 22.25 -16.83 4.25
CA ASP A 180 23.52 -17.22 4.88
C ASP A 180 23.39 -18.39 5.89
N LEU A 181 22.19 -18.95 6.07
CA LEU A 181 21.94 -20.06 7.00
C LEU A 181 21.47 -21.29 6.23
N PRO A 182 22.23 -22.40 6.24
CA PRO A 182 21.73 -23.67 5.72
C PRO A 182 20.62 -24.18 6.64
N VAL A 183 19.38 -24.16 6.14
CA VAL A 183 18.20 -24.69 6.81
C VAL A 183 17.60 -25.76 5.90
N ASP A 184 17.35 -26.96 6.43
CA ASP A 184 16.66 -28.00 5.68
C ASP A 184 15.23 -27.56 5.35
N ILE A 185 14.94 -27.34 4.07
CA ILE A 185 13.63 -26.86 3.62
C ILE A 185 12.80 -28.06 3.18
N PRO A 186 11.65 -28.35 3.83
CA PRO A 186 10.75 -29.37 3.35
C PRO A 186 10.11 -28.90 2.03
N ALA A 187 10.06 -29.78 1.03
CA ALA A 187 9.51 -29.45 -0.30
C ALA A 187 8.04 -28.95 -0.24
N SER A 188 7.32 -29.25 0.84
CA SER A 188 5.98 -28.69 1.12
C SER A 188 6.01 -27.16 1.25
N SER A 189 7.02 -26.56 1.89
CA SER A 189 7.09 -25.10 2.08
C SER A 189 7.10 -24.34 0.75
N ILE A 190 7.73 -24.89 -0.29
CA ILE A 190 7.72 -24.29 -1.63
C ILE A 190 6.31 -24.34 -2.22
N ASN A 191 5.59 -25.45 -2.04
CA ASN A 191 4.21 -25.59 -2.49
C ASN A 191 3.26 -24.67 -1.70
N ASP A 192 3.46 -24.54 -0.38
CA ASP A 192 2.69 -23.63 0.48
C ASP A 192 2.91 -22.16 0.12
N ALA A 193 4.15 -21.76 -0.18
CA ALA A 193 4.48 -20.41 -0.63
C ALA A 193 3.87 -20.12 -2.01
N LYS A 194 3.98 -21.05 -2.97
CA LYS A 194 3.34 -20.95 -4.30
C LYS A 194 1.81 -20.89 -4.22
N ALA A 195 1.20 -21.70 -3.35
CA ALA A 195 -0.23 -21.66 -3.09
C ALA A 195 -0.66 -20.33 -2.46
N GLY A 196 0.11 -19.80 -1.51
CA GLY A 196 -0.11 -18.46 -0.95
C GLY A 196 0.01 -17.35 -1.99
N TRP A 197 0.88 -17.49 -2.99
CA TRP A 197 0.95 -16.56 -4.12
C TRP A 197 -0.28 -16.66 -5.04
N ASP A 198 -0.75 -17.86 -5.38
CA ASP A 198 -1.94 -18.00 -6.25
C ASP A 198 -3.25 -17.61 -5.53
N GLU A 199 -3.39 -17.94 -4.25
CA GLU A 199 -4.50 -17.47 -3.40
C GLU A 199 -4.53 -15.94 -3.33
N GLY A 200 -3.36 -15.30 -3.20
CA GLY A 200 -3.25 -13.84 -3.15
C GLY A 200 -3.51 -13.18 -4.50
N ARG A 201 -3.08 -13.81 -5.60
CA ARG A 201 -3.43 -13.41 -6.97
C ARG A 201 -4.95 -13.40 -7.17
N ILE A 202 -5.63 -14.48 -6.76
CA ILE A 202 -7.09 -14.61 -6.89
C ILE A 202 -7.79 -13.50 -6.08
N ALA A 203 -7.38 -13.28 -4.83
CA ALA A 203 -7.96 -12.25 -3.97
C ALA A 203 -7.71 -10.82 -4.48
N LEU A 204 -6.52 -10.54 -5.03
CA LEU A 204 -6.19 -9.25 -5.65
C LEU A 204 -7.03 -8.99 -6.90
N ASN A 205 -7.24 -10.02 -7.73
CA ASN A 205 -8.13 -9.94 -8.89
C ASN A 205 -9.59 -9.72 -8.48
N GLU A 206 -10.07 -10.39 -7.43
CA GLU A 206 -11.40 -10.18 -6.87
C GLU A 206 -11.58 -8.71 -6.44
N PHE A 207 -10.61 -8.14 -5.73
CA PHE A 207 -10.60 -6.72 -5.37
C PHE A 207 -10.60 -5.80 -6.61
N PHE A 208 -9.80 -6.10 -7.64
CA PHE A 208 -9.75 -5.29 -8.87
C PHE A 208 -11.06 -5.34 -9.65
N VAL A 209 -11.71 -6.50 -9.77
CA VAL A 209 -13.00 -6.65 -10.45
C VAL A 209 -14.10 -5.89 -9.71
N LEU A 210 -14.14 -5.99 -8.37
CA LEU A 210 -15.09 -5.25 -7.54
C LEU A 210 -14.88 -3.73 -7.66
N LEU A 211 -13.62 -3.28 -7.61
CA LEU A 211 -13.29 -1.86 -7.74
C LEU A 211 -13.61 -1.31 -9.14
N ASN A 212 -13.21 -2.01 -10.21
CA ASN A 212 -13.55 -1.65 -11.60
C ASN A 212 -15.07 -1.54 -11.79
N LYS A 213 -15.84 -2.51 -11.27
CA LYS A 213 -17.31 -2.48 -11.26
C LYS A 213 -17.85 -1.27 -10.50
N ALA A 214 -17.30 -0.96 -9.33
CA ALA A 214 -17.72 0.16 -8.49
C ALA A 214 -17.50 1.52 -9.14
N VAL A 215 -16.38 1.68 -9.86
CA VAL A 215 -16.08 2.91 -10.61
C VAL A 215 -16.64 2.93 -12.03
N GLY A 216 -17.27 1.84 -12.49
CA GLY A 216 -17.77 1.73 -13.86
C GLY A 216 -16.69 1.75 -14.95
N LEU A 217 -15.42 1.54 -14.60
CA LEU A 217 -14.26 1.58 -15.51
C LEU A 217 -13.48 0.27 -15.43
N ASP A 218 -13.07 -0.28 -16.57
CA ASP A 218 -12.21 -1.47 -16.62
C ASP A 218 -10.73 -1.10 -16.83
N GLU A 219 -10.19 -0.31 -15.89
CA GLU A 219 -8.81 0.21 -15.97
C GLU A 219 -7.78 -0.67 -15.23
N LEU A 220 -8.14 -1.26 -14.08
CA LEU A 220 -7.21 -2.14 -13.34
C LEU A 220 -7.12 -3.49 -14.01
N THR A 221 -5.92 -3.88 -14.43
CA THR A 221 -5.64 -5.13 -15.14
C THR A 221 -5.47 -6.29 -14.15
N PRO A 222 -6.35 -7.32 -14.16
CA PRO A 222 -6.21 -8.49 -13.32
C PRO A 222 -5.03 -9.37 -13.75
N ILE A 223 -4.46 -10.12 -12.81
CA ILE A 223 -3.30 -10.99 -13.02
C ILE A 223 -3.75 -12.39 -13.49
N PRO A 224 -3.38 -12.83 -14.70
CA PRO A 224 -3.67 -14.18 -15.18
C PRO A 224 -2.90 -15.26 -14.40
N PRO A 225 -3.38 -16.51 -14.40
CA PRO A 225 -2.73 -17.62 -13.69
C PRO A 225 -1.30 -17.87 -14.17
N ALA A 226 -0.47 -18.42 -13.29
CA ALA A 226 0.92 -18.74 -13.62
C ALA A 226 1.00 -19.77 -14.77
N GLY A 227 1.78 -19.45 -15.82
CA GLY A 227 1.96 -20.36 -16.95
C GLY A 227 2.72 -19.72 -18.13
N PRO A 228 3.05 -20.50 -19.18
CA PRO A 228 3.91 -20.04 -20.29
C PRO A 228 3.38 -18.81 -21.04
N ASN A 229 2.06 -18.62 -21.06
CA ASN A 229 1.40 -17.49 -21.73
C ASN A 229 1.05 -16.32 -20.81
N GLN A 230 1.34 -16.40 -19.50
CA GLN A 230 0.89 -15.42 -18.50
C GLN A 230 1.32 -13.99 -18.84
N GLN A 231 2.57 -13.77 -19.24
CA GLN A 231 3.05 -12.44 -19.66
C GLN A 231 2.32 -11.92 -20.92
N LYS A 232 1.94 -12.83 -21.83
CA LYS A 232 1.20 -12.49 -23.05
C LYS A 232 -0.25 -12.12 -22.71
N GLU A 233 -0.87 -12.82 -21.77
CA GLU A 233 -2.25 -12.60 -21.32
C GLU A 233 -2.37 -11.34 -20.45
N TYR A 234 -1.39 -11.09 -19.55
CA TYR A 234 -1.39 -9.93 -18.65
C TYR A 234 -1.23 -8.61 -19.40
N GLY A 235 -0.63 -8.63 -20.59
CA GLY A 235 -0.56 -7.49 -21.51
C GLY A 235 0.37 -6.33 -21.10
N ARG A 236 0.81 -6.28 -19.83
CA ARG A 236 1.68 -5.24 -19.26
C ARG A 236 3.16 -5.58 -19.43
N SER A 237 4.02 -4.56 -19.53
CA SER A 237 5.45 -4.74 -19.87
C SER A 237 6.34 -4.88 -18.62
N ALA A 238 6.92 -6.07 -18.46
CA ALA A 238 7.99 -6.31 -17.49
C ALA A 238 9.20 -5.38 -17.71
N ARG A 239 9.47 -4.96 -18.97
CA ARG A 239 10.56 -4.01 -19.27
C ARG A 239 10.26 -2.62 -18.69
N ARG A 240 9.06 -2.09 -18.93
CA ARG A 240 8.62 -0.80 -18.35
C ARG A 240 8.62 -0.85 -16.81
N TYR A 241 8.14 -1.96 -16.21
CA TYR A 241 8.20 -2.16 -14.76
C TYR A 241 9.66 -2.10 -14.23
N ASN A 242 10.58 -2.83 -14.85
CA ASN A 242 11.98 -2.84 -14.44
C ASN A 242 12.68 -1.48 -14.65
N GLU A 243 12.33 -0.74 -15.71
CA GLU A 243 12.80 0.64 -15.92
C GLU A 243 12.27 1.58 -14.83
N LEU A 244 10.98 1.49 -14.47
CA LEU A 244 10.38 2.25 -13.37
C LEU A 244 11.08 1.95 -12.04
N GLN A 245 11.25 0.67 -11.68
CA GLN A 245 11.93 0.28 -10.44
C GLN A 245 13.38 0.79 -10.36
N LYS A 246 14.13 0.76 -11.48
CA LYS A 246 15.48 1.34 -11.56
C LYS A 246 15.48 2.86 -11.31
N LYS A 247 14.53 3.58 -11.94
CA LYS A 247 14.39 5.04 -11.79
C LYS A 247 13.95 5.45 -10.39
N VAL A 248 13.02 4.71 -9.78
CA VAL A 248 12.58 4.90 -8.39
C VAL A 248 13.76 4.69 -7.41
N LYS A 249 14.53 3.60 -7.55
CA LYS A 249 15.74 3.38 -6.74
C LYS A 249 16.79 4.49 -6.94
N LEU A 250 17.01 4.94 -8.17
CA LEU A 250 17.91 6.06 -8.46
C LEU A 250 17.44 7.36 -7.79
N CYS A 251 16.13 7.62 -7.77
CA CYS A 251 15.53 8.78 -7.12
C CYS A 251 15.70 8.72 -5.59
N GLN A 252 15.47 7.56 -4.98
CA GLN A 252 15.70 7.31 -3.55
C GLN A 252 17.18 7.54 -3.17
N ASN A 253 18.11 7.09 -4.00
CA ASN A 253 19.55 7.29 -3.80
C ASN A 253 19.98 8.77 -3.96
N ARG A 254 19.31 9.54 -4.82
CA ARG A 254 19.60 10.97 -5.06
C ARG A 254 18.97 11.91 -4.03
N GLY A 255 17.75 11.61 -3.58
CA GLY A 255 17.02 12.41 -2.59
C GLY A 255 17.32 12.05 -1.13
N GLY A 256 18.05 10.95 -0.89
CA GLY A 256 18.28 10.41 0.44
C GLY A 256 17.02 9.82 1.10
N PRO A 257 17.17 9.21 2.29
CA PRO A 257 16.07 8.52 2.95
C PRO A 257 14.92 9.46 3.34
N ALA A 258 15.19 10.74 3.63
CA ALA A 258 14.18 11.72 4.02
C ALA A 258 13.15 11.98 2.91
N LEU A 259 13.58 12.15 1.65
CA LEU A 259 12.64 12.23 0.53
C LEU A 259 11.96 10.88 0.32
N SER A 260 12.69 9.75 0.37
CA SER A 260 12.07 8.42 0.18
C SER A 260 10.94 8.10 1.18
N GLN A 261 11.03 8.64 2.40
CA GLN A 261 10.00 8.52 3.45
C GLN A 261 8.89 9.56 3.29
N ALA A 262 9.20 10.82 2.95
CA ALA A 262 8.20 11.86 2.72
C ALA A 262 7.25 11.52 1.55
N TRP A 263 7.75 10.81 0.53
CA TRP A 263 6.91 10.29 -0.55
C TRP A 263 6.22 8.97 -0.20
N GLY A 264 6.59 8.26 0.86
CA GLY A 264 5.97 6.96 1.24
C GLY A 264 6.03 5.87 0.15
N GLN A 265 6.88 6.02 -0.86
CA GLN A 265 6.78 5.37 -2.19
C GLN A 265 5.48 5.64 -2.98
N LEU A 266 4.54 6.42 -2.46
CA LEU A 266 3.48 7.08 -3.24
C LEU A 266 4.08 8.13 -4.18
N MET A 267 4.14 7.76 -5.46
CA MET A 267 3.56 8.52 -6.56
C MET A 267 3.49 10.05 -6.38
N VAL A 268 4.54 10.73 -6.84
CA VAL A 268 4.72 12.17 -6.63
C VAL A 268 3.89 13.01 -7.62
N SER A 269 3.40 14.16 -7.16
CA SER A 269 2.92 15.24 -8.04
C SER A 269 4.01 15.66 -9.05
N GLY A 270 3.61 16.21 -10.20
CA GLY A 270 4.46 16.25 -11.41
C GLY A 270 5.88 16.82 -11.25
N TYR A 271 6.13 17.70 -10.28
CA TYR A 271 7.40 18.43 -10.11
C TYR A 271 8.66 17.55 -9.89
N LEU A 272 8.52 16.31 -9.40
CA LEU A 272 9.65 15.40 -9.16
C LEU A 272 9.74 14.24 -10.14
N GLN A 273 8.74 14.04 -10.99
CA GLN A 273 8.80 13.02 -12.05
C GLN A 273 9.94 13.39 -13.03
N ASP A 274 10.00 14.66 -13.43
CA ASP A 274 11.03 15.23 -14.31
C ASP A 274 12.44 15.14 -13.70
N SER A 275 12.60 15.52 -12.43
CA SER A 275 13.91 15.61 -11.75
C SER A 275 14.63 14.25 -11.62
N CYS A 276 13.86 13.17 -11.53
CA CYS A 276 14.39 11.80 -11.44
C CYS A 276 14.27 11.03 -12.76
N GLY A 277 13.70 11.63 -13.80
CA GLY A 277 13.41 10.99 -15.09
C GLY A 277 12.44 9.81 -14.97
N ILE A 278 11.57 9.81 -13.94
CA ILE A 278 10.49 8.82 -13.77
C ILE A 278 9.55 8.96 -14.98
N PRO A 279 9.11 7.86 -15.62
CA PRO A 279 8.15 7.98 -16.74
C PRO A 279 6.86 8.63 -16.25
N ASP A 280 6.10 9.24 -17.16
CA ASP A 280 4.76 9.70 -16.83
C ASP A 280 3.94 8.52 -16.27
N MET A 281 3.37 8.74 -15.09
CA MET A 281 2.76 7.65 -14.34
C MET A 281 1.40 7.23 -14.91
N GLU A 282 0.71 8.11 -15.64
CA GLU A 282 -0.51 7.78 -16.35
C GLU A 282 -0.19 7.02 -17.66
N GLU A 283 0.91 7.35 -18.35
CA GLU A 283 1.43 6.57 -19.49
C GLU A 283 1.91 5.17 -19.06
N TYR A 284 2.52 5.07 -17.87
CA TYR A 284 2.85 3.77 -17.26
C TYR A 284 1.60 2.98 -16.89
N PHE A 285 0.57 3.63 -16.32
CA PHE A 285 -0.69 3.02 -15.97
C PHE A 285 -1.40 2.48 -17.22
N ARG A 286 -1.63 3.36 -18.21
CA ARG A 286 -2.29 3.08 -19.50
C ARG A 286 -1.40 2.35 -20.52
N GLN A 287 -0.33 1.68 -20.09
CA GLN A 287 0.58 0.97 -21.01
C GLN A 287 -0.20 -0.06 -21.85
N LYS A 288 -0.52 0.30 -23.10
CA LYS A 288 -1.06 -0.65 -24.06
C LYS A 288 0.06 -1.50 -24.62
N LYS A 289 -0.26 -2.76 -24.85
CA LYS A 289 0.64 -3.72 -25.47
C LYS A 289 1.01 -3.27 -26.88
N SER A 290 2.30 -3.02 -27.11
CA SER A 290 2.91 -2.85 -28.44
C SER A 290 3.17 -4.21 -29.07
#